data_AF-A0A106BF24-F1
#
_entry.id   AF-A0A106BF24-F1
#
_cell.length_a   1.000
_cell.length_b   1.000
_cell.length_c   1.000
_cell.angle_alpha   90.00
_cell.angle_beta   90.00
_cell.angle_gamma   90.00
#
_symmetry.space_group_name_H-M   'P 1'
#
loop_
_entity.id
_entity.type
_entity.pdbx_description
1 polymer ?
#
loop_
_entity_poly.entity_id
_entity_poly.type
_entity_poly.pdbx_seq_one_letter_code
_entity_poly.pdbx_strand_id
1 'polypeptide(L)'
;MGLSLESRFEAYCDELVKALSHADRSQPARWYLKGLMLPGSRKSVEPMAARVRPHDVRSAHQSMHHLVADAEWSDDALLATVAG
;
A
#
# COMPACT_ATOMS: atom_id res chain seq x y z
N MET A 1 -24.16 -4.42 12.65
CA MET A 1 -23.95 -3.33 11.69
C MET A 1 -22.54 -3.52 11.14
N GLY A 2 -22.41 -3.98 9.90
CA GLY A 2 -21.09 -4.25 9.31
C GLY A 2 -20.32 -2.95 9.05
N LEU A 3 -18.99 -3.00 9.12
CA LEU A 3 -18.12 -1.90 8.70
C LEU A 3 -18.33 -1.58 7.21
N SER A 4 -18.23 -0.30 6.83
CA SER A 4 -18.24 0.08 5.41
C SER A 4 -17.05 -0.53 4.67
N LEU A 5 -17.09 -0.54 3.33
CA LEU A 5 -15.97 -1.04 2.52
C LEU A 5 -14.69 -0.26 2.82
N GLU A 6 -14.79 1.05 2.99
CA GLU A 6 -13.69 1.94 3.34
C GLU A 6 -13.09 1.58 4.70
N SER A 7 -13.91 1.40 5.74
CA SER A 7 -13.42 1.02 7.07
C SER A 7 -12.80 -0.39 7.07
N ARG A 8 -13.35 -1.32 6.28
CA ARG A 8 -12.74 -2.66 6.11
C ARG A 8 -11.40 -2.58 5.39
N PHE A 9 -11.29 -1.74 4.36
CA PHE A 9 -10.05 -1.53 3.63
C PHE A 9 -8.98 -0.85 4.49
N GLU A 10 -9.36 0.13 5.31
CA GLU A 10 -8.46 0.76 6.28
C GLU A 10 -7.94 -0.25 7.31
N ALA A 11 -8.83 -1.05 7.92
CA ALA A 11 -8.43 -2.10 8.85
C ALA A 11 -7.49 -3.13 8.20
N TYR A 12 -7.76 -3.52 6.96
CA TYR A 12 -6.88 -4.39 6.19
C TYR A 12 -5.49 -3.77 5.96
N CYS A 13 -5.43 -2.48 5.63
CA CYS A 13 -4.16 -1.77 5.48
C CYS A 13 -3.40 -1.66 6.81
N ASP A 14 -4.11 -1.46 7.93
CA ASP A 14 -3.52 -1.36 9.27
C ASP A 14 -2.79 -2.66 9.65
N GLU A 15 -3.40 -3.83 9.39
CA GLU A 15 -2.77 -5.13 9.67
C GLU A 15 -1.53 -5.37 8.80
N LEU A 16 -1.61 -5.09 7.50
CA LEU A 16 -0.44 -5.22 6.61
C LEU A 16 0.71 -4.31 7.04
N VAL A 17 0.41 -3.05 7.39
CA VAL A 17 1.43 -2.07 7.78
C VAL A 17 2.15 -2.48 9.06
N LYS A 18 1.46 -3.13 10.01
CA LYS A 18 2.11 -3.65 11.24
C LYS A 18 3.20 -4.68 10.90
N ALA A 19 2.99 -5.52 9.90
CA ALA A 19 3.96 -6.52 9.48
C ALA A 19 5.17 -5.94 8.71
N LEU A 20 5.08 -4.71 8.19
CA LEU A 20 6.21 -4.05 7.52
C LEU A 20 7.28 -3.52 8.49
N SER A 21 7.03 -3.59 9.79
CA SER A 21 7.96 -3.36 10.92
C SER A 21 8.68 -2.00 10.98
N HIS A 22 8.42 -1.05 10.07
CA HIS A 22 9.02 0.29 10.07
C HIS A 22 7.98 1.38 9.77
N ALA A 23 7.94 2.43 10.61
CA ALA A 23 6.92 3.48 10.54
C ALA A 23 6.89 4.18 9.17
N ASP A 24 8.06 4.45 8.58
CA ASP A 24 8.20 5.10 7.27
C ASP A 24 7.60 4.31 6.10
N ARG A 25 7.37 3.00 6.27
CA ARG A 25 6.76 2.12 5.26
C ARG A 25 5.24 2.20 5.24
N SER A 26 4.63 2.77 6.29
CA SER A 26 3.18 2.83 6.46
C SER A 26 2.49 3.60 5.34
N GLN A 27 2.96 4.83 5.07
CA GLN A 27 2.31 5.71 4.11
C GLN A 27 2.47 5.22 2.66
N PRO A 28 3.67 4.78 2.22
CA PRO A 28 3.85 4.23 0.88
C PRO A 28 3.06 2.93 0.68
N ALA A 29 2.92 2.08 1.71
CA ALA A 29 2.12 0.87 1.63
C ALA A 29 0.64 1.18 1.41
N ARG A 30 0.09 2.14 2.15
CA ARG A 30 -1.30 2.60 1.98
C ARG A 30 -1.53 3.19 0.58
N TRP A 31 -0.59 3.97 0.06
CA TRP A 31 -0.67 4.48 -1.31
C TRP A 31 -0.63 3.36 -2.35
N TYR A 32 0.24 2.37 -2.17
CA TYR A 32 0.33 1.23 -3.07
C TYR A 32 -0.98 0.41 -3.07
N LEU A 33 -1.47 0.02 -1.89
CA LEU A 33 -2.72 -0.72 -1.74
C LEU A 33 -3.91 0.05 -2.34
N LYS A 34 -4.02 1.36 -2.05
CA LYS A 34 -5.07 2.19 -2.63
C LYS A 34 -4.94 2.27 -4.15
N GLY A 35 -3.73 2.44 -4.67
CA GLY A 35 -3.45 2.49 -6.10
C GLY A 35 -3.86 1.21 -6.86
N LEU A 36 -3.79 0.05 -6.20
CA LEU A 36 -4.25 -1.23 -6.76
C LEU A 36 -5.78 -1.33 -6.85
N MET A 37 -6.49 -0.67 -5.94
CA MET A 37 -7.96 -0.72 -5.85
C MET A 37 -8.65 0.37 -6.70
N LEU A 38 -7.95 1.49 -6.96
CA LEU A 38 -8.49 2.56 -7.79
C LEU A 38 -8.61 2.14 -9.26
N PRO A 39 -9.63 2.65 -9.98
CA PRO A 39 -9.87 2.29 -11.37
C PRO A 39 -8.68 2.68 -12.27
N GLY A 40 -8.34 1.78 -13.20
CA GLY A 40 -7.31 2.01 -14.21
C GLY A 40 -6.82 0.71 -14.86
N SER A 41 -6.32 0.81 -16.09
CA SER A 41 -5.84 -0.34 -16.87
C SER A 41 -4.44 -0.82 -16.46
N ARG A 42 -3.61 0.07 -15.93
CA ARG A 42 -2.21 -0.23 -15.53
C ARG A 42 -2.05 -0.33 -14.01
N LYS A 43 -1.56 -1.48 -13.55
CA LYS A 43 -1.17 -1.79 -12.16
C LYS A 43 0.34 -1.71 -11.95
N SER A 44 0.96 -0.62 -12.42
CA SER A 44 2.37 -0.33 -12.17
C SER A 44 2.50 0.90 -11.26
N VAL A 45 3.63 1.02 -10.57
CA VAL A 45 3.83 2.00 -9.48
C VAL A 45 3.58 3.44 -9.93
N GLU A 46 4.08 3.85 -11.10
CA GLU A 46 3.95 5.23 -11.59
C GLU A 46 2.49 5.64 -11.89
N PRO A 47 1.69 4.89 -12.68
CA PRO A 47 0.27 5.15 -12.82
C PRO A 47 -0.50 5.13 -11.50
N MET A 48 -0.11 4.28 -10.55
CA MET A 48 -0.72 4.25 -9.21
C MET A 48 -0.40 5.53 -8.43
N ALA A 49 0.86 6.01 -8.50
CA ALA A 49 1.32 7.25 -7.88
C ALA A 49 0.53 8.46 -8.40
N ALA A 50 0.32 8.51 -9.72
CA ALA A 50 -0.46 9.57 -10.35
C ALA A 50 -1.92 9.62 -9.86
N ARG A 51 -2.51 8.47 -9.50
CA ARG A 51 -3.88 8.39 -8.97
C ARG A 51 -3.98 8.80 -7.50
N VAL A 52 -3.02 8.38 -6.68
CA VAL A 52 -3.08 8.58 -5.22
C VAL A 52 -2.48 9.90 -4.76
N ARG A 53 -1.50 10.44 -5.51
CA ARG A 53 -0.75 11.66 -5.21
C ARG A 53 -0.50 12.49 -6.48
N PRO A 54 -1.56 13.03 -7.14
CA PRO A 54 -1.43 13.71 -8.44
C PRO A 54 -0.55 14.96 -8.41
N HIS A 55 -0.41 15.61 -7.25
CA HIS A 55 0.43 16.80 -7.07
C HIS A 55 1.88 16.47 -6.68
N ASP A 56 2.21 15.20 -6.46
CA ASP A 56 3.51 14.76 -5.96
C ASP A 56 3.85 13.34 -6.48
N VAL A 57 3.64 13.14 -7.78
CA VAL A 57 3.72 11.83 -8.43
C VAL A 57 5.12 11.23 -8.29
N ARG A 58 6.16 12.05 -8.47
CA ARG A 58 7.56 11.59 -8.43
C ARG A 58 7.94 11.05 -7.05
N SER A 59 7.64 11.79 -5.98
CA SER A 59 7.95 11.37 -4.62
C SER A 59 7.17 10.12 -4.24
N ALA A 60 5.87 10.10 -4.52
CA ALA A 60 5.02 8.95 -4.26
C ALA A 60 5.47 7.71 -5.04
N HIS A 61 5.83 7.87 -6.32
CA HIS A 61 6.38 6.80 -7.14
C HIS A 61 7.66 6.22 -6.54
N GLN A 62 8.65 7.06 -6.21
CA GLN A 62 9.92 6.61 -5.65
C GLN A 62 9.73 5.91 -4.30
N SER A 63 8.91 6.48 -3.44
CA SER A 63 8.65 5.93 -2.11
C SER A 63 7.92 4.59 -2.18
N MET A 64 6.91 4.46 -3.05
CA MET A 64 6.23 3.18 -3.27
C MET A 64 7.11 2.15 -3.97
N HIS A 65 7.91 2.57 -4.96
CA HIS A 65 8.82 1.66 -5.66
C HIS A 65 9.86 1.10 -4.69
N HIS A 66 10.49 1.97 -3.90
CA HIS A 66 11.44 1.55 -2.88
C HIS A 66 10.82 0.56 -1.89
N LEU A 67 9.58 0.82 -1.44
CA LEU A 67 8.88 -0.11 -0.56
C LEU A 67 8.71 -1.51 -1.16
N VAL A 68 8.24 -1.62 -2.40
CA VAL A 68 7.86 -2.91 -2.99
C VAL A 68 9.02 -3.64 -3.67
N ALA A 69 10.08 -2.92 -4.06
CA ALA A 69 11.21 -3.49 -4.79
C ALA A 69 12.47 -3.67 -3.93
N ASP A 70 12.71 -2.77 -2.97
CA ASP A 70 14.03 -2.66 -2.33
C ASP A 70 13.98 -2.78 -0.79
N ALA A 71 12.85 -2.48 -0.15
CA ALA A 71 12.78 -2.44 1.31
C ALA A 71 12.89 -3.84 1.92
N GLU A 72 13.67 -3.95 3.00
CA GLU A 72 13.80 -5.20 3.76
C GLU A 72 12.61 -5.41 4.71
N TRP A 73 11.55 -6.04 4.22
CA TRP A 73 10.44 -6.57 5.02
C TRP A 73 10.34 -8.09 4.84
N SER A 74 9.63 -8.77 5.73
CA SER A 74 9.45 -10.22 5.64
C SER A 74 8.15 -10.54 4.90
N ASP A 75 8.29 -11.14 3.73
CA ASP A 75 7.14 -11.65 2.95
C ASP A 75 6.30 -12.63 3.76
N ASP A 76 6.95 -13.55 4.49
CA ASP A 76 6.28 -14.53 5.36
C ASP A 76 5.47 -13.84 6.46
N ALA A 77 6.04 -12.82 7.12
CA ALA A 77 5.34 -12.06 8.15
C ALA A 77 4.15 -11.29 7.57
N LEU A 78 4.29 -10.71 6.37
CA LEU A 78 3.18 -10.04 5.70
C LEU A 78 2.08 -11.03 5.32
N LEU A 79 2.42 -12.16 4.71
CA LEU A 79 1.46 -13.18 4.28
C LEU A 79 0.70 -13.77 5.47
N ALA A 80 1.37 -13.98 6.61
CA ALA A 80 0.74 -14.45 7.83
C ALA A 80 -0.40 -13.51 8.33
N THR A 81 -0.37 -12.22 7.99
CA THR A 81 -1.45 -11.28 8.38
C THR A 81 -2.76 -11.47 7.62
N VAL A 82 -2.72 -12.10 6.44
CA VAL A 82 -3.88 -12.23 5.53
C VAL A 82 -4.28 -13.68 5.25
N ALA A 83 -3.54 -14.65 5.77
CA ALA A 83 -3.76 -16.09 5.54
C ALA A 83 -4.88 -16.70 6.43
N GLY A 84 -5.57 -15.89 7.23
CA GLY A 84 -6.63 -16.31 8.16
C GLY A 84 -8.03 -16.36 7.57
#